data_AF-A0A2V7IUT7-F1
#
_entry.id   AF-A0A2V7IUT7-F1
#
_cell.length_a   1.000
_cell.length_b   1.000
_cell.length_c   1.000
_cell.angle_alpha   90.00
_cell.angle_beta   90.00
_cell.angle_gamma   90.00
#
_symmetry.space_group_name_H-M   'P 1'
#
loop_
_entity.id
_entity.type
_entity.pdbx_description
1 polymer ?
#
loop_
_entity_poly.entity_id
_entity_poly.type
_entity_poly.pdbx_seq_one_letter_code
_entity_poly.pdbx_strand_id
1 'polypeptide(L)'
;MRAARSRFIAAAFDHDQVPTIACFNKATASLGVSFDRLIAALQTFVDDYFVPVWGTPAKLLKTTTFRKGAWAMAFLDDADVAHALGYHDLTPDGLPLSKVFVKTTLTVGQKVSVTACHELAEMLVDPAINLCATGPNTVFYAYETADAVEEVEFTIRGIAMSDFVYPAWFEGFRKANSAQFDYAKRVKRPFQILPGGYMSVFKNGRWTQVFGSAGKARRFRREDRRGHRSTYRGKAHRMRPSRPAR
;
A
#
# COMPACT_ATOMS: atom_id res chain seq x y z
N MET A 1 21.54 26.89 30.09
CA MET A 1 20.73 26.55 28.90
C MET A 1 20.93 25.07 28.57
N ARG A 2 19.93 24.21 28.78
CA ARG A 2 20.02 22.80 28.38
C ARG A 2 19.40 22.66 26.99
N ALA A 3 20.19 22.17 26.04
CA ALA A 3 19.75 21.89 24.68
C ALA A 3 18.56 20.92 24.69
N ALA A 4 17.50 21.29 23.95
CA ALA A 4 16.35 20.41 23.73
C ALA A 4 16.84 19.14 23.04
N ARG A 5 16.78 18.01 23.74
CA ARG A 5 17.02 16.69 23.13
C ARG A 5 15.97 16.50 22.03
N SER A 6 16.43 16.42 20.79
CA SER A 6 15.64 15.92 19.67
C SER A 6 15.01 14.60 20.08
N ARG A 7 13.69 14.59 20.28
CA ARG A 7 12.94 13.35 20.52
C ARG A 7 13.04 12.55 19.23
N PHE A 8 13.86 11.51 19.25
CA PHE A 8 13.72 10.40 18.30
C PHE A 8 12.29 9.89 18.43
N ILE A 9 11.44 10.20 17.47
CA ILE A 9 10.15 9.54 17.33
C ILE A 9 10.47 8.22 16.62
N ALA A 10 10.65 7.16 17.41
CA ALA A 10 10.52 5.81 16.88
C ALA A 10 9.05 5.67 16.45
N ALA A 11 8.81 5.23 15.21
CA ALA A 11 7.46 4.92 14.76
C ALA A 11 6.89 3.85 15.72
N ALA A 12 5.95 4.26 16.57
CA ALA A 12 5.32 3.38 17.55
C ALA A 12 4.02 2.86 16.92
N PHE A 13 4.05 1.62 16.45
CA PHE A 13 2.90 0.94 15.83
C PHE A 13 2.00 0.24 16.85
N ASP A 14 2.43 0.13 18.12
CA ASP A 14 1.80 -0.72 19.16
C ASP A 14 1.35 0.07 20.41
N HIS A 15 0.26 0.83 20.33
CA HIS A 15 -0.43 1.28 21.54
C HIS A 15 -1.94 1.12 21.35
N ASP A 16 -2.52 -0.04 21.69
CA ASP A 16 -3.95 -0.32 21.97
C ASP A 16 -5.01 0.47 21.17
N GLN A 17 -4.68 0.92 19.96
CA GLN A 17 -5.48 1.85 19.19
C GLN A 17 -5.58 1.31 17.78
N VAL A 18 -6.81 1.02 17.38
CA VAL A 18 -7.17 0.87 15.97
C VAL A 18 -6.74 2.16 15.26
N PRO A 19 -5.78 2.12 14.32
CA PRO A 19 -5.25 3.32 13.71
C PRO A 19 -6.35 4.12 13.02
N THR A 20 -6.37 5.43 13.25
CA THR A 20 -7.14 6.36 12.42
C THR A 20 -6.30 6.74 11.20
N ILE A 21 -6.88 6.64 10.00
CA ILE A 21 -6.26 7.04 8.74
C ILE A 21 -6.95 8.30 8.23
N ALA A 22 -6.24 9.43 8.29
CA ALA A 22 -6.68 10.69 7.71
C ALA A 22 -6.61 10.61 6.17
N CYS A 23 -7.76 10.55 5.53
CA CYS A 23 -7.91 10.47 4.09
C CYS A 23 -8.27 11.85 3.54
N PHE A 24 -7.45 12.38 2.64
CA PHE A 24 -7.71 13.71 2.07
C PHE A 24 -7.28 13.79 0.61
N ASN A 25 -8.05 14.57 -0.16
CA ASN A 25 -7.83 14.74 -1.59
C ASN A 25 -7.24 16.12 -1.92
N LYS A 26 -6.06 16.12 -2.53
CA LYS A 26 -5.37 17.29 -3.08
C LYS A 26 -5.14 17.17 -4.59
N ALA A 27 -5.62 16.08 -5.21
CA ALA A 27 -5.59 15.93 -6.66
C ALA A 27 -6.61 16.87 -7.30
N THR A 28 -6.27 17.36 -8.49
CA THR A 28 -7.17 18.15 -9.34
C THR A 28 -7.90 17.25 -10.34
N ALA A 29 -7.31 16.12 -10.70
CA ALA A 29 -7.95 15.13 -11.56
C ALA A 29 -9.11 14.41 -10.85
N SER A 30 -10.13 14.03 -11.63
CA SER A 30 -11.27 13.26 -11.12
C SER A 30 -10.83 11.90 -10.60
N LEU A 31 -11.35 11.51 -9.43
CA LEU A 31 -11.11 10.17 -8.87
C LEU A 31 -11.95 9.07 -9.56
N GLY A 32 -12.86 9.45 -10.46
CA GLY A 32 -13.84 8.54 -11.09
C GLY A 32 -15.02 8.14 -10.19
N VAL A 33 -14.95 8.44 -8.89
CA VAL A 33 -16.01 8.26 -7.88
C VAL A 33 -16.01 9.44 -6.92
N SER A 34 -17.11 9.70 -6.22
CA SER A 34 -17.09 10.72 -5.18
C SER A 34 -16.18 10.27 -4.01
N PHE A 35 -15.46 11.23 -3.42
CA PHE A 35 -14.49 10.92 -2.38
C PHE A 35 -15.15 10.30 -1.13
N ASP A 36 -16.36 10.75 -0.79
CA ASP A 36 -17.14 10.17 0.32
C ASP A 36 -17.52 8.71 0.05
N ARG A 37 -17.94 8.39 -1.18
CA ARG A 37 -18.26 7.01 -1.56
C ARG A 37 -17.01 6.13 -1.58
N LEU A 38 -15.87 6.66 -2.01
CA LEU A 38 -14.60 5.95 -1.98
C LEU A 38 -14.20 5.61 -0.54
N ILE A 39 -14.19 6.58 0.37
CA ILE A 39 -13.85 6.37 1.79
C ILE A 39 -14.81 5.35 2.42
N ALA A 40 -16.12 5.47 2.18
CA ALA A 40 -17.10 4.51 2.71
C ALA A 40 -16.86 3.09 2.19
N ALA A 41 -16.56 2.92 0.89
CA ALA A 41 -16.29 1.62 0.32
C ALA A 41 -14.94 1.04 0.77
N LEU A 42 -13.92 1.86 0.98
CA LEU A 42 -12.64 1.45 1.58
C LEU A 42 -12.80 1.06 3.06
N GLN A 43 -13.65 1.75 3.82
CA GLN A 43 -13.97 1.33 5.19
C GLN A 43 -14.68 -0.02 5.21
N THR A 44 -15.64 -0.24 4.29
CA THR A 44 -16.28 -1.56 4.10
C THR A 44 -15.24 -2.62 3.70
N PHE A 45 -14.31 -2.32 2.78
CA PHE A 45 -13.19 -3.20 2.42
C PHE A 45 -12.41 -3.64 3.67
N VAL A 46 -11.99 -2.68 4.50
CA VAL A 46 -11.23 -2.96 5.72
C VAL A 46 -12.04 -3.82 6.68
N ASP A 47 -13.24 -3.37 7.07
CA ASP A 47 -14.01 -4.02 8.13
C ASP A 47 -14.51 -5.42 7.73
N ASP A 48 -15.04 -5.57 6.51
CA ASP A 48 -15.78 -6.78 6.12
C ASP A 48 -14.94 -7.81 5.36
N TYR A 49 -13.83 -7.38 4.72
CA TYR A 49 -13.05 -8.25 3.84
C TYR A 49 -11.61 -8.44 4.32
N PHE A 50 -10.96 -7.36 4.76
CA PHE A 50 -9.54 -7.40 5.07
C PHE A 50 -9.25 -7.82 6.52
N VAL A 51 -9.94 -7.22 7.51
CA VAL A 51 -9.78 -7.54 8.94
C VAL A 51 -10.03 -9.01 9.27
N PRO A 52 -11.06 -9.69 8.72
CA PRO A 52 -11.28 -11.12 8.96
C PRO A 52 -10.11 -12.03 8.54
N VAL A 53 -9.23 -11.53 7.65
CA VAL A 53 -8.09 -12.29 7.12
C VAL A 53 -6.79 -11.88 7.79
N TRP A 54 -6.53 -10.58 7.91
CA TRP A 54 -5.25 -10.03 8.32
C TRP A 54 -5.22 -9.51 9.76
N GLY A 55 -6.37 -9.32 10.40
CA GLY A 55 -6.43 -8.85 11.79
C GLY A 55 -5.94 -7.41 12.00
N THR A 56 -5.88 -6.60 10.95
CA THR A 56 -5.37 -5.21 10.98
C THR A 56 -6.50 -4.19 10.81
N PRO A 57 -7.29 -3.89 11.86
CA PRO A 57 -8.39 -2.93 11.76
C PRO A 57 -7.88 -1.51 11.58
N ALA A 58 -8.70 -0.66 10.97
CA ALA A 58 -8.46 0.78 10.87
C ALA A 58 -9.76 1.58 10.77
N LYS A 59 -9.70 2.87 11.12
CA LYS A 59 -10.80 3.82 10.92
C LYS A 59 -10.40 4.91 9.95
N LEU A 60 -11.01 4.92 8.78
CA LEU A 60 -10.79 5.92 7.76
C LEU A 60 -11.63 7.14 8.07
N LEU A 61 -10.98 8.30 8.07
CA LEU A 61 -11.62 9.59 8.33
C LEU A 61 -11.33 10.53 7.17
N LYS A 62 -12.38 11.09 6.57
CA LYS A 62 -12.24 12.20 5.64
C LYS A 62 -11.72 13.43 6.38
N THR A 63 -10.60 13.98 5.92
CA THR A 63 -10.02 15.22 6.43
C THR A 63 -9.67 16.15 5.27
N THR A 64 -9.20 17.36 5.58
CA THR A 64 -8.67 18.31 4.58
C THR A 64 -7.14 18.32 4.52
N THR A 65 -6.49 17.71 5.50
CA THR A 65 -5.03 17.64 5.68
C THR A 65 -4.68 16.54 6.71
N PHE A 66 -3.39 16.41 7.04
CA PHE A 66 -2.92 15.53 8.12
C PHE A 66 -3.64 15.80 9.45
N ARG A 67 -3.90 14.73 10.20
CA ARG A 67 -4.43 14.79 11.56
C ARG A 67 -3.35 14.32 12.53
N LYS A 68 -3.14 15.06 13.62
CA LYS A 68 -2.19 14.69 14.67
C LYS A 68 -2.50 13.30 15.22
N GLY A 69 -1.48 12.45 15.36
CA GLY A 69 -1.59 11.09 15.85
C GLY A 69 -2.26 10.10 14.89
N ALA A 70 -2.55 10.51 13.65
CA ALA A 70 -3.17 9.65 12.64
C ALA A 70 -2.16 9.22 11.58
N TRP A 71 -2.38 8.02 11.04
CA TRP A 71 -1.83 7.63 9.74
C TRP A 71 -2.51 8.45 8.65
N ALA A 72 -2.04 8.37 7.42
CA ALA A 72 -2.64 9.15 6.34
C ALA A 72 -2.70 8.41 5.00
N MET A 73 -3.71 8.78 4.22
CA MET A 73 -3.81 8.47 2.80
C MET A 73 -4.06 9.77 2.03
N ALA A 74 -3.07 10.19 1.26
CA ALA A 74 -3.13 11.42 0.47
C ALA A 74 -3.36 11.11 -1.01
N PHE A 75 -4.39 11.70 -1.59
CA PHE A 75 -4.62 11.65 -3.04
C PHE A 75 -4.01 12.91 -3.67
N LEU A 76 -3.09 12.70 -4.60
CA LEU A 76 -2.24 13.73 -5.21
C LEU A 76 -2.29 13.55 -6.72
N ASP A 77 -2.03 14.58 -7.51
CA ASP A 77 -1.98 14.42 -8.96
C ASP A 77 -0.83 13.50 -9.39
N ASP A 78 0.38 13.78 -8.91
CA ASP A 78 1.61 13.06 -9.23
C ASP A 78 2.67 13.24 -8.13
N ALA A 79 3.83 12.63 -8.32
CA ALA A 79 4.94 12.67 -7.37
C ALA A 79 5.56 14.08 -7.25
N ASP A 80 5.56 14.88 -8.32
CA ASP A 80 6.15 16.21 -8.33
C ASP A 80 5.31 17.17 -7.47
N VAL A 81 3.97 17.08 -7.56
CA VAL A 81 3.04 17.79 -6.67
C VAL A 81 3.27 17.39 -5.21
N ALA A 82 3.52 16.10 -4.93
CA ALA A 82 3.83 15.64 -3.58
C ALA A 82 5.08 16.33 -3.02
N HIS A 83 6.15 16.37 -3.81
CA HIS A 83 7.39 17.03 -3.43
C HIS A 83 7.18 18.53 -3.17
N ALA A 84 6.44 19.21 -4.04
CA ALA A 84 6.13 20.63 -3.89
C ALA A 84 5.31 20.93 -2.61
N LEU A 85 4.37 20.05 -2.25
CA LEU A 85 3.57 20.16 -1.04
C LEU A 85 4.31 19.70 0.24
N GLY A 86 5.54 19.21 0.12
CA GLY A 86 6.33 18.71 1.25
C GLY A 86 5.84 17.35 1.79
N TYR A 87 5.19 16.55 0.94
CA TYR A 87 4.68 15.23 1.30
C TYR A 87 5.77 14.20 1.03
N HIS A 88 6.35 13.72 2.12
CA HIS A 88 7.49 12.82 2.12
C HIS A 88 7.02 11.38 2.30
N ASP A 89 7.67 10.61 3.18
CA ASP A 89 7.50 9.17 3.30
C ASP A 89 6.58 8.81 4.48
N LEU A 90 6.52 9.69 5.48
CA LEU A 90 5.71 9.55 6.69
C LEU A 90 4.82 10.79 6.88
N THR A 91 3.82 10.68 7.76
CA THR A 91 3.09 11.86 8.26
C THR A 91 4.03 12.81 9.02
N PRO A 92 3.59 14.04 9.35
CA PRO A 92 4.40 14.95 10.17
C PRO A 92 4.80 14.36 11.53
N ASP A 93 3.98 13.46 12.09
CA ASP A 93 4.25 12.78 13.35
C ASP A 93 5.11 11.51 13.17
N GLY A 94 5.59 11.22 11.96
CA GLY A 94 6.40 10.03 11.68
C GLY A 94 5.60 8.73 11.57
N LEU A 95 4.29 8.82 11.30
CA LEU A 95 3.39 7.66 11.14
C LEU A 95 3.25 7.26 9.66
N PRO A 96 2.70 6.08 9.34
CA PRO A 96 2.48 5.63 7.97
C PRO A 96 1.70 6.60 7.12
N LEU A 97 2.19 6.76 5.89
CA LEU A 97 1.55 7.54 4.84
C LEU A 97 1.48 6.69 3.56
N SER A 98 0.30 6.61 2.97
CA SER A 98 0.08 6.14 1.61
C SER A 98 -0.20 7.33 0.69
N LYS A 99 0.34 7.29 -0.52
CA LYS A 99 0.13 8.33 -1.54
C LYS A 99 -0.47 7.68 -2.78
N VAL A 100 -1.63 8.18 -3.21
CA VAL A 100 -2.31 7.76 -4.43
C VAL A 100 -2.11 8.85 -5.47
N PHE A 101 -1.30 8.58 -6.50
CA PHE A 101 -1.01 9.52 -7.58
C PHE A 101 -2.05 9.39 -8.70
N VAL A 102 -3.08 10.22 -8.65
CA VAL A 102 -4.30 10.15 -9.46
C VAL A 102 -4.02 10.26 -10.95
N LYS A 103 -3.26 11.27 -11.42
CA LYS A 103 -2.96 11.42 -12.86
C LYS A 103 -2.10 10.27 -13.36
N THR A 104 -1.11 9.85 -12.59
CA THR A 104 -0.26 8.69 -12.92
C THR A 104 -1.11 7.42 -13.05
N THR A 105 -1.99 7.17 -12.08
CA THR A 105 -2.92 6.02 -12.07
C THR A 105 -3.79 6.00 -13.32
N LEU A 106 -4.40 7.14 -13.66
CA LEU A 106 -5.27 7.25 -14.82
C LEU A 106 -4.51 7.12 -16.15
N THR A 107 -3.28 7.62 -16.23
CA THR A 107 -2.44 7.55 -17.44
C THR A 107 -2.12 6.11 -17.84
N VAL A 108 -2.01 5.20 -16.86
CA VAL A 108 -1.79 3.77 -17.11
C VAL A 108 -3.09 2.97 -17.19
N GLY A 109 -4.24 3.64 -17.24
CA GLY A 109 -5.56 3.02 -17.37
C GLY A 109 -6.06 2.31 -16.11
N GLN A 110 -5.44 2.56 -14.95
CA GLN A 110 -5.89 2.00 -13.67
C GLN A 110 -6.97 2.87 -13.03
N LYS A 111 -7.72 2.26 -12.10
CA LYS A 111 -8.77 2.95 -11.34
C LYS A 111 -8.21 3.44 -10.02
N VAL A 112 -8.47 4.70 -9.70
CA VAL A 112 -8.04 5.34 -8.44
C VAL A 112 -8.54 4.58 -7.21
N SER A 113 -9.76 4.02 -7.26
CA SER A 113 -10.29 3.21 -6.17
C SER A 113 -9.50 1.92 -5.93
N VAL A 114 -9.06 1.27 -7.02
CA VAL A 114 -8.26 0.04 -6.96
C VAL A 114 -6.87 0.35 -6.40
N THR A 115 -6.21 1.40 -6.89
CA THR A 115 -4.90 1.85 -6.38
C THR A 115 -4.98 2.27 -4.91
N ALA A 116 -6.03 2.99 -4.51
CA ALA A 116 -6.22 3.35 -3.10
C ALA A 116 -6.44 2.13 -2.20
N CYS A 117 -7.21 1.14 -2.67
CA CYS A 117 -7.42 -0.12 -1.96
C CYS A 117 -6.13 -0.93 -1.81
N HIS A 118 -5.32 -0.98 -2.88
CA HIS A 118 -4.01 -1.63 -2.90
C HIS A 118 -3.07 -1.01 -1.86
N GLU A 119 -2.85 0.30 -1.92
CA GLU A 119 -1.95 1.00 -1.00
C GLU A 119 -2.47 0.92 0.46
N LEU A 120 -3.80 0.89 0.67
CA LEU A 120 -4.40 0.68 1.99
C LEU A 120 -4.05 -0.70 2.55
N ALA A 121 -4.29 -1.76 1.77
CA ALA A 121 -4.06 -3.14 2.18
C ALA A 121 -2.59 -3.38 2.55
N GLU A 122 -1.66 -2.86 1.75
CA GLU A 122 -0.23 -2.99 1.99
C GLU A 122 0.25 -2.18 3.20
N MET A 123 -0.23 -0.94 3.35
CA MET A 123 0.10 -0.11 4.51
C MET A 123 -0.40 -0.69 5.83
N LEU A 124 -1.57 -1.36 5.84
CA LEU A 124 -2.12 -1.97 7.05
C LEU A 124 -1.30 -3.18 7.53
N VAL A 125 -0.68 -3.92 6.62
CA VAL A 125 0.07 -5.14 6.96
C VAL A 125 1.56 -4.87 7.18
N ASP A 126 2.20 -4.04 6.33
CA ASP A 126 3.61 -3.67 6.45
C ASP A 126 3.76 -2.14 6.51
N PRO A 127 3.36 -1.50 7.63
CA PRO A 127 3.36 -0.04 7.74
C PRO A 127 4.77 0.58 7.62
N ALA A 128 5.80 -0.16 8.04
CA ALA A 128 7.20 0.25 8.01
C ALA A 128 7.97 -0.22 6.76
N ILE A 129 7.33 -1.00 5.87
CA ILE A 129 7.91 -1.46 4.61
C ILE A 129 9.18 -2.30 4.86
N ASN A 130 9.18 -3.08 5.95
CA ASN A 130 10.33 -3.80 6.46
C ASN A 130 10.09 -5.32 6.59
N LEU A 131 8.86 -5.79 6.38
CA LEU A 131 8.53 -7.20 6.47
C LEU A 131 8.85 -7.94 5.17
N CYS A 132 9.21 -9.22 5.32
CA CYS A 132 9.39 -10.15 4.21
C CYS A 132 9.04 -11.58 4.62
N ALA A 133 8.65 -12.40 3.64
CA ALA A 133 8.49 -13.83 3.82
C ALA A 133 9.58 -14.59 3.06
N THR A 134 10.15 -15.63 3.67
CA THR A 134 11.06 -16.54 2.97
C THR A 134 10.25 -17.41 2.01
N GLY A 135 10.45 -17.19 0.71
CA GLY A 135 9.82 -17.94 -0.36
C GLY A 135 10.73 -19.00 -0.99
N PRO A 136 10.33 -19.54 -2.15
CA PRO A 136 11.08 -20.59 -2.85
C PRO A 136 12.53 -20.19 -3.13
N ASN A 137 13.45 -21.15 -3.00
CA ASN A 137 14.89 -20.96 -3.21
C ASN A 137 15.52 -19.89 -2.28
N THR A 138 15.00 -19.75 -1.06
CA THR A 138 15.51 -18.80 -0.05
C THR A 138 15.48 -17.35 -0.54
N VAL A 139 14.54 -17.04 -1.44
CA VAL A 139 14.28 -15.67 -1.90
C VAL A 139 13.33 -15.02 -0.91
N PHE A 140 13.68 -13.83 -0.40
CA PHE A 140 12.75 -13.09 0.46
C PHE A 140 11.79 -12.30 -0.41
N TYR A 141 10.49 -12.53 -0.25
CA TYR A 141 9.44 -11.76 -0.89
C TYR A 141 9.03 -10.62 0.05
N ALA A 142 8.89 -9.41 -0.48
CA ALA A 142 8.28 -8.32 0.27
C ALA A 142 6.88 -8.73 0.74
N TYR A 143 6.49 -8.30 1.93
CA TYR A 143 5.22 -8.69 2.54
C TYR A 143 4.06 -7.80 2.03
N GLU A 144 3.99 -7.66 0.71
CA GLU A 144 3.04 -6.81 -0.02
C GLU A 144 1.81 -7.65 -0.41
N THR A 145 0.64 -7.26 0.06
CA THR A 145 -0.56 -8.11 0.00
C THR A 145 -1.34 -7.99 -1.30
N ALA A 146 -1.10 -6.96 -2.11
CA ALA A 146 -1.84 -6.73 -3.35
C ALA A 146 -0.98 -6.90 -4.61
N ASP A 147 0.34 -6.74 -4.51
CA ASP A 147 1.32 -6.90 -5.60
C ASP A 147 1.15 -8.17 -6.47
N ALA A 148 1.02 -9.36 -5.86
CA ALA A 148 0.93 -10.62 -6.61
C ALA A 148 -0.35 -10.75 -7.46
N VAL A 149 -1.38 -9.97 -7.13
CA VAL A 149 -2.73 -9.98 -7.71
C VAL A 149 -3.16 -8.60 -8.22
N GLU A 150 -2.19 -7.69 -8.46
CA GLU A 150 -2.40 -6.25 -8.67
C GLU A 150 -3.47 -5.85 -9.70
N GLU A 151 -3.64 -6.64 -10.76
CA GLU A 151 -4.65 -6.36 -11.82
C GLU A 151 -5.94 -7.19 -11.65
N VAL A 152 -6.13 -7.84 -10.50
CA VAL A 152 -7.37 -8.52 -10.14
C VAL A 152 -8.20 -7.60 -9.26
N GLU A 153 -9.48 -7.47 -9.62
CA GLU A 153 -10.41 -6.58 -8.96
C GLU A 153 -11.65 -7.36 -8.50
N PHE A 154 -12.27 -6.86 -7.44
CA PHE A 154 -13.65 -7.18 -7.09
C PHE A 154 -14.42 -5.89 -6.78
N THR A 155 -15.72 -5.99 -6.52
CA THR A 155 -16.58 -4.80 -6.36
C THR A 155 -17.21 -4.73 -4.99
N ILE A 156 -17.16 -3.55 -4.37
CA ILE A 156 -17.88 -3.19 -3.15
C ILE A 156 -18.75 -1.97 -3.46
N ARG A 157 -20.08 -2.09 -3.27
CA ARG A 157 -21.03 -0.98 -3.50
C ARG A 157 -20.91 -0.32 -4.90
N GLY A 158 -20.61 -1.12 -5.91
CA GLY A 158 -20.41 -0.67 -7.30
C GLY A 158 -19.05 0.01 -7.56
N ILE A 159 -18.12 0.00 -6.61
CA ILE A 159 -16.77 0.55 -6.74
C ILE A 159 -15.77 -0.61 -6.79
N ALA A 160 -14.89 -0.58 -7.79
CA ALA A 160 -13.83 -1.58 -7.94
C ALA A 160 -12.76 -1.42 -6.85
N MET A 161 -12.37 -2.54 -6.25
CA MET A 161 -11.35 -2.67 -5.20
C MET A 161 -10.29 -3.68 -5.64
N SER A 162 -9.07 -3.48 -5.14
CA SER A 162 -7.97 -4.42 -5.38
C SER A 162 -8.27 -5.75 -4.70
N ASP A 163 -8.00 -6.85 -5.39
CA ASP A 163 -7.79 -8.14 -4.73
C ASP A 163 -6.58 -8.08 -3.78
N PHE A 164 -6.49 -9.05 -2.88
CA PHE A 164 -5.38 -9.20 -1.94
C PHE A 164 -5.14 -10.67 -1.61
N VAL A 165 -3.89 -11.01 -1.34
CA VAL A 165 -3.49 -12.35 -0.93
C VAL A 165 -3.77 -12.59 0.56
N TYR A 166 -4.01 -13.84 0.91
CA TYR A 166 -4.17 -14.30 2.29
C TYR A 166 -2.81 -14.70 2.87
N PRO A 167 -2.66 -14.84 4.20
CA PRO A 167 -1.43 -15.34 4.81
C PRO A 167 -0.92 -16.64 4.17
N ALA A 168 -1.83 -17.54 3.75
CA ALA A 168 -1.53 -18.79 3.07
C ALA A 168 -0.69 -18.62 1.78
N TRP A 169 -0.72 -17.45 1.13
CA TRP A 169 0.14 -17.17 -0.03
C TRP A 169 1.62 -17.13 0.33
N PHE A 170 1.96 -16.65 1.53
CA PHE A 170 3.32 -16.57 2.05
C PHE A 170 3.78 -17.89 2.72
N GLU A 171 2.89 -18.88 2.86
CA GLU A 171 3.16 -20.15 3.53
C GLU A 171 3.69 -21.21 2.53
N GLY A 172 5.00 -21.23 2.33
CA GLY A 172 5.65 -22.11 1.33
C GLY A 172 5.44 -23.62 1.51
N PHE A 173 4.96 -24.05 2.69
CA PHE A 173 4.62 -25.45 2.99
C PHE A 173 3.24 -25.88 2.47
N ARG A 174 2.41 -24.94 1.99
CA ARG A 174 1.06 -25.26 1.47
C ARG A 174 1.15 -25.95 0.11
N LYS A 175 0.25 -26.92 -0.11
CA LYS A 175 0.08 -27.58 -1.42
C LYS A 175 -0.77 -26.69 -2.33
N ALA A 176 -0.70 -26.94 -3.64
CA ALA A 176 -1.62 -26.30 -4.57
C ALA A 176 -3.08 -26.65 -4.22
N ASN A 177 -3.96 -25.66 -4.29
CA ASN A 177 -5.40 -25.73 -3.98
C ASN A 177 -5.74 -26.25 -2.58
N SER A 178 -4.80 -26.21 -1.61
CA SER A 178 -5.07 -26.69 -0.24
C SER A 178 -5.64 -25.62 0.70
N ALA A 179 -5.70 -24.38 0.24
CA ALA A 179 -6.19 -23.22 0.99
C ALA A 179 -6.70 -22.17 0.01
N GLN A 180 -7.39 -21.16 0.55
CA GLN A 180 -7.63 -19.93 -0.19
C GLN A 180 -6.37 -19.04 -0.09
N PHE A 181 -5.86 -18.61 -1.23
CA PHE A 181 -4.61 -17.85 -1.31
C PHE A 181 -4.83 -16.36 -1.59
N ASP A 182 -5.99 -15.99 -2.11
CA ASP A 182 -6.42 -14.63 -2.42
C ASP A 182 -7.93 -14.51 -2.26
N TYR A 183 -8.43 -13.29 -2.09
CA TYR A 183 -9.86 -13.06 -1.92
C TYR A 183 -10.65 -13.47 -3.18
N ALA A 184 -10.17 -13.12 -4.37
CA ALA A 184 -10.84 -13.44 -5.64
C ALA A 184 -10.70 -14.90 -6.10
N LYS A 185 -10.01 -15.76 -5.33
CA LYS A 185 -9.81 -17.20 -5.59
C LYS A 185 -9.17 -17.50 -6.95
N ARG A 186 -8.24 -16.66 -7.39
CA ARG A 186 -7.47 -16.80 -8.63
C ARG A 186 -6.13 -17.47 -8.40
N VAL A 187 -5.56 -17.33 -7.21
CA VAL A 187 -4.29 -17.92 -6.83
C VAL A 187 -4.49 -19.36 -6.36
N LYS A 188 -3.66 -20.27 -6.87
CA LYS A 188 -3.78 -21.72 -6.71
C LYS A 188 -2.69 -22.34 -5.84
N ARG A 189 -1.63 -21.61 -5.49
CA ARG A 189 -0.49 -22.11 -4.70
C ARG A 189 0.27 -20.96 -4.04
N PRO A 190 1.05 -21.22 -2.97
CA PRO A 190 1.87 -20.18 -2.35
C PRO A 190 2.88 -19.59 -3.34
N PHE A 191 3.20 -18.31 -3.15
CA PHE A 191 4.12 -17.52 -3.98
C PHE A 191 3.80 -17.50 -5.49
N GLN A 192 2.56 -17.78 -5.88
CA GLN A 192 2.13 -17.62 -7.27
C GLN A 192 1.81 -16.16 -7.55
N ILE A 193 2.46 -15.61 -8.58
CA ILE A 193 2.21 -14.27 -9.10
C ILE A 193 1.31 -14.42 -10.33
N LEU A 194 0.16 -13.74 -10.33
CA LEU A 194 -0.77 -13.78 -11.47
C LEU A 194 -0.22 -12.96 -12.65
N PRO A 195 -0.68 -13.19 -13.90
CA PRO A 195 -0.09 -12.54 -15.08
C PRO A 195 0.00 -11.01 -15.02
N GLY A 196 -0.92 -10.36 -14.32
CA GLY A 196 -0.94 -8.91 -14.11
C GLY A 196 -0.19 -8.42 -12.87
N GLY A 197 0.25 -9.32 -11.99
CA GLY A 197 0.96 -8.98 -10.76
C GLY A 197 2.49 -8.99 -10.90
N TYR A 198 3.12 -8.52 -9.84
CA TYR A 198 4.57 -8.58 -9.63
C TYR A 198 4.86 -8.83 -8.15
N MET A 199 6.12 -9.02 -7.78
CA MET A 199 6.56 -8.95 -6.38
C MET A 199 7.94 -8.33 -6.32
N SER A 200 8.15 -7.48 -5.32
CA SER A 200 9.51 -7.10 -4.90
C SER A 200 10.16 -8.26 -4.14
N VAL A 201 11.35 -8.68 -4.56
CA VAL A 201 12.09 -9.78 -3.95
C VAL A 201 13.53 -9.40 -3.66
N PHE A 202 14.07 -9.88 -2.54
CA PHE A 202 15.47 -9.76 -2.18
C PHE A 202 16.18 -11.09 -2.46
N LYS A 203 17.16 -11.05 -3.36
CA LYS A 203 17.99 -12.18 -3.76
C LYS A 203 19.39 -11.70 -4.08
N ASN A 204 20.41 -12.41 -3.60
CA ASN A 204 21.82 -12.09 -3.86
C ASN A 204 22.20 -10.65 -3.43
N GLY A 205 21.77 -10.23 -2.24
CA GLY A 205 22.16 -8.94 -1.67
C GLY A 205 21.43 -7.72 -2.25
N ARG A 206 20.44 -7.91 -3.14
CA ARG A 206 19.72 -6.80 -3.78
C ARG A 206 18.23 -7.05 -3.89
N TRP A 207 17.46 -5.96 -3.81
CA TRP A 207 16.04 -5.93 -4.16
C TRP A 207 15.89 -5.89 -5.69
N THR A 208 14.98 -6.70 -6.22
CA THR A 208 14.58 -6.75 -7.63
C THR A 208 13.09 -7.07 -7.74
N GLN A 209 12.57 -7.15 -8.95
CA GLN A 209 11.17 -7.42 -9.23
C GLN A 209 11.06 -8.71 -10.03
N VAL A 210 10.13 -9.56 -9.63
CA VAL A 210 9.66 -10.72 -10.41
C VAL A 210 8.23 -10.45 -10.86
N PHE A 211 7.89 -10.89 -12.07
CA PHE A 211 6.64 -10.54 -12.72
C PHE A 211 5.88 -11.81 -13.11
N GLY A 212 4.54 -11.78 -13.02
CA GLY A 212 3.71 -12.89 -13.49
C GLY A 212 3.62 -12.99 -15.01
N SER A 213 4.01 -11.94 -15.75
CA SER A 213 4.13 -11.99 -17.20
C SER A 213 5.15 -10.99 -17.76
N ALA A 214 5.63 -11.27 -18.98
CA ALA A 214 6.45 -10.32 -19.75
C ALA A 214 5.67 -9.04 -20.10
N GLY A 215 4.35 -9.14 -20.27
CA GLY A 215 3.47 -7.99 -20.51
C GLY A 215 3.46 -7.02 -19.34
N LYS A 216 3.26 -7.54 -18.11
CA LYS A 216 3.34 -6.73 -16.89
C LYS A 216 4.73 -6.13 -16.71
N ALA A 217 5.79 -6.91 -16.92
CA ALA A 217 7.17 -6.38 -16.82
C ALA A 217 7.41 -5.19 -17.77
N ARG A 218 6.85 -5.20 -18.99
CA ARG A 218 6.94 -4.07 -19.93
C ARG A 218 6.17 -2.85 -19.46
N ARG A 219 4.95 -3.03 -18.93
CA ARG A 219 4.14 -1.93 -18.38
C ARG A 219 4.79 -1.31 -17.16
N PHE A 220 5.25 -2.14 -16.22
CA PHE A 220 5.91 -1.70 -14.99
C PHE A 220 7.12 -0.81 -15.24
N ARG A 221 7.94 -1.11 -16.26
CA ARG A 221 9.10 -0.28 -16.63
C ARG A 221 8.74 1.11 -17.15
N ARG A 222 7.48 1.34 -17.54
CA ARG A 222 6.97 2.62 -18.06
C ARG A 222 6.19 3.40 -17.02
N GLU A 223 5.87 2.79 -15.87
CA GLU A 223 5.17 3.45 -14.78
C GLU A 223 6.09 4.47 -14.09
N ASP A 224 5.59 5.67 -13.81
CA ASP A 224 6.25 6.57 -12.87
C ASP A 224 5.96 6.09 -11.46
N ARG A 225 6.97 5.50 -10.82
CA ARG A 225 6.86 4.93 -9.47
C ARG A 225 7.45 5.83 -8.39
N ARG A 226 7.87 7.06 -8.72
CA ARG A 226 8.46 7.98 -7.73
C ARG A 226 7.48 8.20 -6.58
N GLY A 227 7.96 8.06 -5.35
CA GLY A 227 7.15 8.28 -4.15
C GLY A 227 6.17 7.14 -3.78
N HIS A 228 6.09 6.05 -4.56
CA HIS A 228 5.33 4.86 -4.16
C HIS A 228 5.99 4.17 -2.95
N ARG A 229 5.18 3.54 -2.09
CA ARG A 229 5.64 2.86 -0.87
C ARG A 229 6.74 1.84 -1.15
N SER A 230 6.54 0.97 -2.13
CA SER A 230 7.51 -0.05 -2.53
C SER A 230 8.90 0.49 -2.89
N THR A 231 9.02 1.78 -3.28
CA THR A 231 10.32 2.39 -3.61
C THR A 231 11.19 2.75 -2.41
N TYR A 232 10.66 2.69 -1.18
CA TYR A 232 11.42 2.94 0.05
C TYR A 232 12.15 1.69 0.55
N ARG A 233 11.76 0.51 0.07
CA ARG A 233 12.29 -0.77 0.52
C ARG A 233 13.80 -0.88 0.26
N GLY A 234 14.54 -1.32 1.27
CA GLY A 234 16.00 -1.48 1.21
C GLY A 234 16.80 -0.17 1.19
N LYS A 235 16.16 1.00 1.27
CA LYS A 235 16.87 2.27 1.42
C LYS A 235 17.10 2.55 2.90
N ALA A 236 18.36 2.42 3.34
CA ALA A 236 18.78 2.72 4.71
C ALA A 236 18.62 4.21 5.11
N HIS A 237 18.31 5.11 4.16
CA HIS A 237 18.01 6.50 4.48
C HIS A 237 16.67 6.61 5.22
N ARG A 238 16.72 7.27 6.39
CA ARG A 238 15.57 7.57 7.24
C ARG A 238 14.44 8.15 6.40
N MET A 239 13.33 7.40 6.30
CA MET A 239 12.06 7.91 5.84
C MET A 239 11.80 9.29 6.44
N ARG A 240 11.45 10.26 5.60
CA ARG A 240 11.31 11.66 5.99
C ARG A 240 9.87 11.95 6.39
N PRO A 241 9.63 12.61 7.55
CA PRO A 241 8.32 13.13 7.90
C PRO A 241 7.87 14.22 6.93
N SER A 242 6.60 14.20 6.54
CA SER A 242 5.96 15.27 5.77
C SER A 242 5.92 16.56 6.59
N ARG A 243 5.83 17.70 5.90
CA ARG A 243 5.67 19.01 6.58
C ARG A 243 4.19 19.36 6.66
N PRO A 244 3.70 19.90 7.80
CA PRO A 244 2.37 20.50 7.85
C PRO A 244 2.27 21.60 6.79
N ALA A 245 1.11 21.70 6.13
CA ALA A 245 0.81 22.91 5.37
C ALA A 245 0.83 24.09 6.35
N ARG A 246 1.54 25.17 5.99
CA ARG A 246 1.48 26.43 6.72
C ARG A 246 0.11 27.06 6.61
#